data_AF-A0A7V2FYR6-F1
#
_entry.id   AF-A0A7V2FYR6-F1
#
_cell.length_a   1.000
_cell.length_b   1.000
_cell.length_c   1.000
_cell.angle_alpha   90.00
_cell.angle_beta   90.00
_cell.angle_gamma   90.00
#
_symmetry.space_group_name_H-M   'P 1'
#
loop_
_entity.id
_entity.type
_entity.pdbx_description
1 polymer ?
#
loop_
_entity_poly.entity_id
_entity_poly.type
_entity_poly.pdbx_seq_one_letter_code
_entity_poly.pdbx_strand_id
1 'polypeptide(L)' 'MSCDSDQYDRVCSGEFAAIHTKLDRMDEAIRGNGKPGIQLRLDRLESAEAVRSKLLWIIAGSVVTLALGAVWKLIFGA' A
#
# COMPACT_ATOMS: atom_id res chain seq x y z
N MET A 1 7.66 -7.92 -43.49
CA MET A 1 6.27 -8.26 -43.85
C MET A 1 5.52 -6.94 -43.96
N SER A 2 5.50 -6.31 -45.14
CA SER A 2 4.78 -5.05 -45.34
C SER A 2 3.31 -5.38 -45.55
N CYS A 3 2.49 -5.21 -44.51
CA CYS A 3 1.05 -5.20 -44.70
C CYS A 3 0.69 -3.88 -45.41
N ASP A 4 0.08 -3.97 -46.59
CA ASP A 4 -0.60 -2.83 -47.22
C ASP A 4 -1.54 -2.23 -46.18
N SER A 5 -1.40 -0.93 -45.92
CA SER A 5 -2.17 -0.18 -44.93
C SER A 5 -3.69 -0.33 -45.12
N ASP A 6 -4.14 -0.49 -46.37
CA ASP A 6 -5.54 -0.74 -46.72
C ASP A 6 -6.05 -2.12 -46.28
N GLN A 7 -5.19 -3.13 -46.25
CA GLN A 7 -5.60 -4.48 -45.83
C GLN A 7 -5.68 -4.57 -44.30
N TYR A 8 -4.81 -3.83 -43.61
CA TYR A 8 -4.85 -3.69 -42.16
C TYR A 8 -6.18 -3.07 -41.69
N ASP A 9 -6.63 -1.98 -42.32
CA ASP A 9 -7.85 -1.29 -41.92
C ASP A 9 -9.13 -2.10 -42.21
N ARG A 10 -9.15 -2.89 -43.29
CA ARG A 10 -10.35 -3.63 -43.71
C ARG A 10 -10.52 -4.99 -43.03
N VAL A 11 -9.42 -5.65 -42.66
CA VAL A 11 -9.45 -7.04 -42.17
C VAL A 11 -8.91 -7.13 -40.74
N CYS A 12 -7.77 -6.52 -40.47
CA CYS A 12 -7.07 -6.73 -39.20
C CYS A 12 -7.58 -5.82 -38.07
N SER A 13 -8.07 -4.62 -38.39
CA SER A 13 -8.49 -3.62 -37.38
C SER A 13 -9.58 -4.13 -36.42
N GLY A 14 -10.59 -4.84 -36.95
CA GLY A 14 -11.68 -5.41 -36.16
C GLY A 14 -11.24 -6.59 -35.29
N GLU A 15 -10.38 -7.46 -35.83
CA GLU A 15 -9.75 -8.57 -35.10
C GLU A 15 -8.88 -8.05 -33.94
N PHE A 16 -8.07 -7.02 -34.18
CA PHE A 16 -7.28 -6.37 -33.14
C PHE A 16 -8.15 -5.68 -32.08
N ALA A 17 -9.26 -5.03 -32.47
CA ALA A 17 -10.19 -4.42 -31.53
C ALA A 17 -10.84 -5.46 -30.59
N ALA A 18 -11.17 -6.65 -31.12
CA ALA A 18 -11.69 -7.77 -30.33
C ALA A 18 -10.63 -8.34 -29.36
N ILE A 19 -9.36 -8.39 -29.78
CA ILE A 19 -8.25 -8.82 -28.93
C ILE A 19 -8.02 -7.81 -27.81
N HIS A 20 -7.95 -6.51 -28.10
CA HIS A 20 -7.75 -5.47 -27.11
C HIS A 20 -8.87 -5.44 -26.06
N THR A 21 -10.13 -5.55 -26.47
CA THR A 21 -11.27 -5.60 -25.52
C THR A 21 -11.23 -6.84 -24.62
N LYS A 22 -10.72 -7.97 -25.11
CA LYS A 22 -10.53 -9.16 -24.28
C LYS A 22 -9.38 -8.98 -23.29
N LEU A 23 -8.30 -8.34 -23.73
CA LEU A 23 -7.13 -8.04 -22.88
C LEU A 23 -7.50 -7.04 -21.78
N ASP A 24 -8.26 -5.99 -22.10
CA ASP A 24 -8.75 -5.00 -21.12
C ASP A 24 -9.63 -5.65 -20.04
N ARG A 25 -10.48 -6.62 -20.41
CA ARG A 25 -11.28 -7.37 -19.44
C ARG A 25 -10.44 -8.27 -18.54
N MET A 26 -9.36 -8.85 -19.07
CA MET A 26 -8.42 -9.64 -18.27
C MET A 26 -7.60 -8.73 -17.35
N ASP A 27 -7.14 -7.58 -17.83
CA ASP A 27 -6.41 -6.60 -17.03
C ASP A 27 -7.29 -6.01 -15.93
N GLU A 28 -8.58 -5.74 -16.21
CA GLU A 28 -9.55 -5.30 -15.21
C GLU A 28 -9.88 -6.41 -14.19
N ALA A 29 -9.92 -7.67 -14.62
CA ALA A 29 -10.10 -8.82 -13.73
C ALA A 29 -8.84 -9.08 -12.87
N ILE A 30 -7.63 -8.88 -13.42
CA ILE A 30 -6.35 -9.03 -12.73
C ILE A 30 -6.10 -7.87 -11.76
N ARG A 31 -6.39 -6.62 -12.17
CA ARG A 31 -6.36 -5.44 -11.29
C ARG A 31 -7.48 -5.45 -10.25
N GLY A 32 -8.53 -6.23 -10.50
CA GLY A 32 -9.56 -6.54 -9.53
C GLY A 32 -10.59 -5.42 -9.38
N ASN A 33 -11.45 -5.24 -10.38
CA ASN A 33 -12.80 -4.69 -10.23
C ASN A 33 -12.88 -3.42 -9.35
N GLY A 34 -11.92 -2.50 -9.51
CA GLY A 34 -11.78 -1.26 -8.73
C GLY A 34 -11.79 -1.40 -7.20
N LYS A 35 -11.67 -2.60 -6.63
CA LYS A 35 -11.75 -2.83 -5.19
C LYS A 35 -10.34 -3.12 -4.66
N PRO A 36 -9.76 -2.21 -3.86
CA PRO A 36 -8.46 -2.41 -3.23
C PRO A 36 -8.55 -3.48 -2.12
N GLY A 37 -8.82 -4.74 -2.47
CA GLY A 37 -9.01 -5.83 -1.49
C GLY A 37 -7.75 -6.18 -0.71
N ILE A 38 -6.58 -6.00 -1.33
CA ILE A 38 -5.26 -6.22 -0.70
C ILE A 38 -4.73 -4.94 -0.05
N GLN A 39 -4.90 -3.78 -0.68
CA GLN A 39 -4.43 -2.51 -0.12
C GLN A 39 -5.21 -2.10 1.14
N LEU A 40 -6.53 -2.37 1.23
CA LEU A 40 -7.32 -2.07 2.44
C LEU A 40 -6.90 -2.86 3.68
N ARG A 41 -6.26 -4.02 3.53
CA ARG A 41 -5.76 -4.80 4.66
C ARG A 41 -4.32 -4.47 5.01
N LEU A 42 -3.51 -4.13 4.01
CA LEU A 42 -2.13 -3.66 4.23
C LEU A 42 -2.14 -2.32 4.98
N ASP A 43 -2.98 -1.38 4.57
CA ASP A 43 -3.06 -0.03 5.14
C ASP A 43 -3.54 -0.04 6.62
N ARG A 44 -4.38 -1.02 6.99
CA ARG A 44 -4.78 -1.24 8.39
C ARG A 44 -3.66 -1.84 9.25
N LEU A 45 -2.82 -2.70 8.69
CA LEU A 45 -1.68 -3.28 9.41
C LEU A 45 -0.55 -2.25 9.57
N GLU A 46 -0.29 -1.47 8.52
CA GLU A 46 0.72 -0.42 8.53
C GLU A 46 0.36 0.73 9.48
N SER A 47 -0.91 1.15 9.50
CA SER A 47 -1.39 2.16 10.47
C SER A 47 -1.33 1.65 11.92
N ALA A 48 -1.60 0.37 12.18
CA ALA A 48 -1.51 -0.21 13.52
C ALA A 48 -0.06 -0.29 14.03
N GLU A 49 0.90 -0.64 13.16
CA GLU A 49 2.32 -0.68 13.52
C GLU A 49 2.89 0.72 13.78
N ALA A 50 2.51 1.72 12.96
CA ALA A 50 2.95 3.10 13.14
C ALA A 50 2.51 3.68 14.49
N VAL A 51 1.27 3.41 14.91
CA VAL A 51 0.74 3.85 16.21
C VAL A 51 1.45 3.11 17.34
N ARG A 52 1.66 1.80 17.21
CA ARG A 52 2.30 0.98 18.26
C ARG A 52 3.75 1.40 18.50
N SER A 53 4.51 1.71 17.45
CA SER A 53 5.90 2.17 17.57
C SER A 53 6.00 3.50 18.33
N LYS A 54 5.11 4.46 18.02
CA LYS A 54 5.04 5.73 18.75
C LYS A 54 4.68 5.53 20.22
N LEU A 55 3.70 4.66 20.52
CA LEU A 55 3.31 4.36 21.90
C LEU A 55 4.44 3.73 22.71
N LEU A 56 5.20 2.80 22.11
CA LEU A 56 6.37 2.20 22.78
C LEU A 56 7.42 3.24 23.14
N TRP A 57 7.67 4.22 22.25
CA TRP A 57 8.58 5.32 22.54
C TRP A 57 8.08 6.24 23.67
N ILE A 58 6.78 6.52 23.72
CA ILE A 58 6.18 7.32 24.81
C ILE A 58 6.31 6.59 26.16
N ILE A 59 6.03 5.28 26.19
CA ILE A 59 6.15 4.46 27.41
C ILE A 59 7.62 4.39 27.85
N ALA A 60 8.55 4.16 26.92
CA ALA A 60 9.97 4.14 27.24
C ALA A 60 10.42 5.49 27.82
N GLY A 61 10.02 6.60 27.20
CA GLY A 61 10.31 7.95 27.70
C GLY A 61 9.74 8.21 29.10
N SER A 62 8.49 7.82 29.36
CA SER A 62 7.85 8.03 30.66
C SER A 62 8.48 7.20 31.78
N VAL A 63 8.92 5.98 31.49
CA VAL A 63 9.62 5.12 32.45
C VAL A 63 10.99 5.72 32.81
N VAL A 64 11.73 6.20 31.81
CA VAL A 64 13.04 6.83 32.04
C VAL A 64 12.90 8.12 32.87
N THR A 65 11.93 8.98 32.56
CA THR A 65 11.73 10.22 33.33
C THR A 65 11.28 9.95 34.76
N LEU A 66 10.41 8.97 35.00
CA LEU A 66 10.02 8.54 36.35
C LEU A 66 11.20 7.98 37.14
N ALA A 67 12.01 7.11 36.52
CA ALA A 67 13.18 6.52 37.17
C ALA A 67 14.20 7.61 37.57
N LEU A 68 14.50 8.54 36.67
CA LEU A 68 15.40 9.66 36.96
C LEU A 68 14.84 10.56 38.07
N GLY A 69 13.53 10.85 38.06
CA GLY A 69 12.88 11.62 39.11
C GLY A 69 12.97 10.94 40.48
N ALA A 70 12.75 9.63 40.54
CA ALA A 70 12.88 8.84 41.77
C ALA A 70 14.33 8.86 42.30
N VAL A 71 15.32 8.64 41.43
CA VAL A 71 16.74 8.68 41.79
C VAL A 71 17.14 10.06 42.29
N TRP A 72 16.71 11.13 41.61
CA TRP A 72 16.98 12.51 42.04
C TRP A 72 16.41 12.79 43.43
N LYS A 73 15.18 12.35 43.69
CA LYS A 73 14.51 12.52 44.98
C LYS A 73 15.22 11.73 46.09
N LEU A 74 15.80 10.57 45.79
CA LEU A 74 16.60 9.81 46.76
C LEU A 74 17.96 10.46 47.07
N ILE A 75 18.58 11.12 46.09
CA ILE A 75 19.91 11.74 46.26
C ILE A 75 19.82 13.13 46.91
N PHE A 76 18.88 13.97 46.47
CA PHE A 76 18.76 15.37 46.88
C PHE A 76 17.57 15.66 47.80
N GLY A 77 16.70 14.68 48.04
CA GLY A 77 15.47 14.85 48.81
C GLY A 77 15.48 14.18 50.19
N ALA A 78 16.67 13.97 50.76
CA ALA A 78 16.89 13.70 52.18
C ALA A 78 17.07 15.02 52.94
#